data_AF-A0A947MP10-F1
#
_entry.id   AF-A0A947MP10-F1
#
_cell.length_a   1.000
_cell.length_b   1.000
_cell.length_c   1.000
_cell.angle_alpha   90.00
_cell.angle_beta   90.00
_cell.angle_gamma   90.00
#
_symmetry.space_group_name_H-M   'P 1'
#
loop_
_entity.id
_entity.type
_entity.pdbx_description
1 polymer ?
#
loop_
_entity_poly.entity_id
_entity_poly.type
_entity_poly.pdbx_seq_one_letter_code
_entity_poly.pdbx_strand_id
1 'polypeptide(L)' 'MLYPLMPQTKMQGEAAFQCKRLQQEVTVAACLDWFVDHNALCRKASPCFKCPQGQKTREEFSRS' A
#
# COMPACT_ATOMS: atom_id res chain seq x y z
N MET A 1 21.17 11.50 -0.76
CA MET A 1 19.96 11.92 -1.50
C MET A 1 18.81 11.95 -0.52
N LEU A 2 18.30 13.14 -0.21
CA LEU A 2 17.14 13.33 0.66
C LEU A 2 15.90 13.14 -0.21
N TYR A 3 15.11 12.09 0.05
CA TYR A 3 13.76 12.02 -0.51
C TYR A 3 12.92 13.09 0.21
N PRO A 4 12.29 14.05 -0.50
CA PRO A 4 11.47 15.05 0.16
C PRO A 4 10.26 14.36 0.80
N LEU A 5 10.10 14.55 2.11
CA LEU A 5 8.89 14.20 2.85
C LEU A 5 7.70 14.95 2.24
N MET A 6 6.88 14.20 1.50
CA MET A 6 5.60 14.69 0.99
C MET A 6 4.69 15.10 2.17
N PRO A 7 3.86 16.15 2.02
CA PRO A 7 3.04 16.65 3.11
C PRO A 7 2.02 15.58 3.53
N GLN A 8 2.03 15.24 4.81
CA GLN A 8 1.07 14.31 5.41
C GLN A 8 -0.33 14.91 5.35
N THR A 9 -1.09 14.55 4.30
CA THR A 9 -2.55 14.61 4.33
C THR A 9 -3.00 13.65 5.43
N LYS A 10 -3.17 14.18 6.64
CA LYS A 10 -3.70 13.41 7.77
C LYS A 10 -5.04 12.79 7.36
N MET A 11 -5.20 11.48 7.66
CA MET A 11 -6.46 10.74 7.91
C MET A 11 -6.79 9.48 7.10
N GLN A 12 -5.95 8.96 6.19
CA GLN A 12 -6.18 7.61 5.60
C GLN A 12 -4.95 6.69 5.57
N GLY A 13 -3.73 7.21 5.70
CA GLY A 13 -2.49 6.43 5.61
C GLY A 13 -2.11 5.62 6.85
N GLU A 14 -2.68 5.93 8.03
CA GLU A 14 -2.38 5.28 9.31
C GLU A 14 -3.16 3.97 9.53
N ALA A 15 -4.24 3.76 8.77
CA ALA A 15 -4.99 2.51 8.85
C ALA A 15 -4.11 1.35 8.39
N ALA A 16 -3.99 0.31 9.21
CA ALA A 16 -3.28 -0.91 8.88
C ALA A 16 -4.26 -2.06 8.61
N PHE A 17 -3.86 -2.97 7.73
CA PHE A 17 -4.55 -4.22 7.53
C PHE A 17 -3.60 -5.40 7.71
N GLN A 18 -4.14 -6.50 8.20
CA GLN A 18 -3.39 -7.74 8.30
C GLN A 18 -3.61 -8.59 7.04
N CYS A 19 -2.53 -8.87 6.33
CA CYS A 19 -2.54 -9.90 5.29
C CYS A 19 -2.31 -11.28 5.91
N LYS A 20 -3.38 -12.07 6.04
CA LYS A 20 -3.30 -13.44 6.58
C LYS A 20 -2.37 -14.36 5.77
N ARG A 21 -2.33 -14.22 4.44
CA ARG A 21 -1.52 -15.07 3.56
C ARG A 21 -0.02 -14.92 3.78
N LEU A 22 0.44 -13.70 4.08
CA LEU A 22 1.85 -13.39 4.31
C LEU A 22 2.16 -13.18 5.80
N GLN A 23 1.14 -13.34 6.65
CA GLN A 23 1.20 -13.10 8.10
C GLN A 23 1.83 -11.75 8.45
N GLN A 24 1.54 -10.73 7.65
CA GLN A 24 2.16 -9.43 7.75
C GLN A 24 1.10 -8.34 7.92
N GLU A 25 1.34 -7.43 8.85
CA GLU A 25 0.58 -6.20 8.99
C GLU A 25 1.20 -5.10 8.11
N VAL A 26 0.36 -4.38 7.37
CA VAL A 26 0.78 -3.40 6.38
C VAL A 26 -0.14 -2.18 6.50
N THR A 27 0.47 -1.00 6.57
CA THR A 27 -0.28 0.26 6.52
C THR A 27 -0.79 0.52 5.11
N VAL A 28 -1.93 1.19 4.99
CA VAL A 28 -2.49 1.62 3.71
C VAL A 28 -1.46 2.44 2.92
N ALA A 29 -0.72 3.33 3.59
CA ALA A 29 0.35 4.09 2.96
C ALA A 29 1.44 3.19 2.36
N ALA A 30 1.96 2.22 3.11
CA ALA A 30 2.97 1.29 2.62
C ALA A 30 2.45 0.39 1.48
N CYS A 31 1.17 -0.01 1.53
CA CYS A 31 0.53 -0.75 0.44
C CYS A 31 0.61 0.04 -0.88
N LEU A 32 0.18 1.31 -0.86
CA LEU A 32 0.13 2.16 -2.04
C LEU A 32 1.52 2.47 -2.58
N ASP A 33 2.48 2.74 -1.70
CA ASP A 33 3.89 2.94 -2.06
C ASP A 33 4.46 1.70 -2.78
N TRP A 34 4.32 0.52 -2.17
CA TRP A 34 4.72 -0.73 -2.79
C TRP A 34 3.95 -1.02 -4.07
N PHE A 35 2.68 -0.62 -4.17
CA PHE A 35 1.91 -0.80 -5.40
C PHE A 35 2.53 -0.01 -6.56
N VAL A 36 2.91 1.24 -6.34
CA VAL A 36 3.57 2.09 -7.35
C VAL A 36 4.94 1.51 -7.72
N ASP A 37 5.79 1.27 -6.73
CA ASP A 37 7.16 0.77 -6.95
C ASP A 37 7.19 -0.60 -7.62
N HIS A 38 6.37 -1.53 -7.14
CA HIS A 38 6.36 -2.89 -7.65
C HIS A 38 5.69 -2.99 -9.02
N ASN A 39 4.76 -2.08 -9.33
CA ASN A 39 4.21 -2.01 -10.69
C ASN A 39 5.27 -1.47 -11.66
N ALA A 40 6.03 -0.44 -11.27
CA ALA A 40 7.16 0.08 -12.06
C ALA A 40 8.24 -0.98 -12.30
N LEU A 41 8.49 -1.87 -11.33
CA LEU A 41 9.49 -2.94 -11.40
C LEU A 41 8.92 -4.30 -11.85
N CYS A 42 7.63 -4.39 -12.20
CA CYS A 42 6.92 -5.65 -12.51
C CYS A 42 6.99 -6.73 -11.39
N ARG A 43 7.21 -6.34 -10.12
CA ARG A 43 7.37 -7.24 -8.97
C ARG A 43 6.09 -7.42 -8.13
N LYS A 44 5.11 -8.18 -8.62
CA LYS A 44 3.78 -8.32 -7.95
C LYS A 44 3.76 -9.21 -6.68
N ALA A 45 4.86 -9.27 -5.94
CA ALA A 45 5.01 -10.15 -4.78
C ALA A 45 4.56 -9.55 -3.43
N SER A 46 4.19 -8.26 -3.37
CA SER A 46 3.87 -7.60 -2.11
C SER A 46 2.49 -7.96 -1.55
N PRO A 47 2.27 -7.76 -0.23
CA PRO A 47 0.95 -7.91 0.39
C PRO A 47 -0.14 -7.07 -0.28
N CYS A 48 0.20 -5.89 -0.82
CA CYS A 48 -0.75 -5.03 -1.52
C CYS A 48 -1.34 -5.69 -2.79
N PHE A 49 -0.54 -6.51 -3.47
CA PHE A 49 -0.98 -7.28 -4.64
C PHE A 49 -1.60 -8.63 -4.29
N LYS A 50 -1.07 -9.32 -3.29
CA LYS A 50 -1.41 -10.73 -3.01
C LYS A 50 -2.57 -10.94 -2.04
N CYS A 51 -3.03 -9.88 -1.38
CA CYS A 51 -4.01 -9.99 -0.30
C CYS A 51 -5.29 -9.23 -0.67
N PRO A 52 -6.48 -9.77 -0.36
CA PRO A 52 -7.76 -9.15 -0.74
C PRO A 52 -7.96 -7.79 -0.08
N GLN A 53 -7.41 -7.57 1.11
CA GLN A 53 -7.41 -6.27 1.77
C GLN A 53 -6.66 -5.22 0.95
N GLY A 54 -5.46 -5.56 0.45
CA GLY A 54 -4.68 -4.67 -0.40
C GLY A 54 -5.33 -4.39 -1.76
N GLN A 55 -6.09 -5.34 -2.32
CA GLN A 55 -6.94 -5.07 -3.49
C GLN A 55 -8.01 -4.02 -3.17
N LYS A 56 -8.77 -4.20 -2.08
CA LYS A 56 -9.79 -3.24 -1.65
C LYS A 56 -9.21 -1.85 -1.41
N THR A 57 -8.06 -1.76 -0.74
CA THR A 57 -7.35 -0.49 -0.50
C THR A 57 -7.01 0.23 -1.81
N ARG A 58 -6.54 -0.49 -2.82
CA ARG A 58 -6.23 0.11 -4.14
C ARG A 58 -7.48 0.55 -4.88
N GLU A 59 -8.54 -0.26 -4.83
CA GLU A 59 -9.84 0.09 -5.45
C GLU A 59 -10.47 1.32 -4.80
N GLU A 60 -10.38 1.43 -3.47
CA GLU A 60 -10.88 2.57 -2.72
C GLU A 60 -10.08 3.85 -3.03
N PHE A 61 -8.75 3.76 -3.01
CA PHE A 61 -7.88 4.88 -3.36
C PHE A 61 -8.06 5.34 -4.82
N SER A 62 -8.33 4.42 -5.75
CA SER A 62 -8.59 4.77 -7.15
C SER A 62 -9.93 5.51 -7.37
N ARG A 63 -10.85 5.46 -6.40
CA ARG A 63 -12.18 6.09 -6.49
C ARG A 63 -12.23 7.46 -5.81
N SER A 64 -11.24 7.81 -4.99
CA SER A 64 -11.11 9.14 -4.36
C SER A 64 -10.38 10.11 -5.28
#